data_AF-A0A0C3CH27-F1
#
_entry.id   AF-A0A0C3CH27-F1
#
_cell.length_a   1.000
_cell.length_b   1.000
_cell.length_c   1.000
_cell.angle_alpha   90.00
_cell.angle_beta   90.00
_cell.angle_gamma   90.00
#
_symmetry.space_group_name_H-M   'P 1'
#
loop_
_entity.id
_entity.type
_entity.pdbx_description
1 polymer ?
#
loop_
_entity_poly.entity_id
_entity_poly.type
_entity_poly.pdbx_seq_one_letter_code
_entity_poly.pdbx_strand_id
1 'polypeptide(L)'
;MALYEASKTRSIWLNLSQSCLAPSVTSPQLLHLERPLRMYNSQELEFLFLRLQGAEIAWGRDYNPPARELTTATRAAVIYLVEGGRWLLVVSNTGSVTYVDLDSPTTNEANLIPGQIDDPTPMVWRDITMRMAVDIDRASPFLSFNIAFSFSSLEDTRGPKEHKIQIWSVDLVLNEQQIGVGLTSKLVATFPLEMDIHFLHDLSLFGPHVAFSVRCVGYEEPEKTFVVDWDRANGRSNYPRRLIHPADGPEAVYLLPDAKLFVLLPYGVTLFDYSTVKETTSLPSMYDPEDTVMPLWEADFKLYPIRSTTSYPYFYSGTTVRFVVRGHAGIYGVSIDYSSSNPYRDSAEPPGRVIKLMDFPSSVSEVARMARIFFGSSSAILLDGYMATYLVKYSWPDNDDSNNVVIPASSWSRMERTLDCCRVGLAVDVE
;
A
#
# COMPACT_ATOMS: atom_id res chain seq x y z
N MET A 1 -10.26 -39.41 -23.79
CA MET A 1 -11.36 -38.42 -23.86
C MET A 1 -11.99 -38.16 -22.49
N ALA A 2 -12.65 -39.12 -21.83
CA ALA A 2 -13.39 -38.87 -20.58
C ALA A 2 -12.63 -38.06 -19.50
N LEU A 3 -11.34 -38.37 -19.24
CA LEU A 3 -10.53 -37.64 -18.26
C LEU A 3 -10.23 -36.17 -18.64
N TYR A 4 -10.13 -35.86 -19.93
CA TYR A 4 -9.84 -34.50 -20.43
C TYR A 4 -11.06 -33.58 -20.31
N GLU A 5 -12.25 -34.11 -20.60
CA GLU A 5 -13.50 -33.37 -20.35
C GLU A 5 -13.76 -33.25 -18.84
N ALA A 6 -13.45 -34.28 -18.05
CA ALA A 6 -13.52 -34.20 -16.59
C ALA A 6 -12.59 -33.10 -16.03
N SER A 7 -11.34 -32.98 -16.50
CA SER A 7 -10.44 -31.90 -16.08
C SER A 7 -10.90 -30.49 -16.45
N LYS A 8 -11.85 -30.34 -17.38
CA LYS A 8 -12.49 -29.06 -17.74
C LYS A 8 -13.78 -28.77 -16.95
N THR A 9 -14.09 -29.56 -15.92
CA THR A 9 -15.29 -29.31 -15.12
C THR A 9 -15.08 -28.11 -14.22
N ARG A 10 -16.01 -27.14 -14.27
CA ARG A 10 -16.00 -25.92 -13.46
C ARG A 10 -15.75 -26.17 -11.96
N SER A 11 -16.25 -27.28 -11.42
CA SER A 11 -16.08 -27.65 -10.00
C SER A 11 -14.63 -27.94 -9.62
N ILE A 12 -13.82 -28.50 -10.53
CA ILE A 12 -12.40 -28.77 -10.27
C ILE A 12 -11.64 -27.44 -10.15
N TRP A 13 -11.78 -26.57 -11.16
CA TRP A 13 -11.14 -25.27 -11.15
C TRP A 13 -11.62 -24.38 -10.01
N LEU A 14 -12.91 -24.43 -9.65
CA LEU A 14 -13.43 -23.70 -8.49
C LEU A 14 -12.73 -24.14 -7.20
N ASN A 15 -12.62 -25.45 -6.96
CA ASN A 15 -11.95 -25.97 -5.76
C ASN A 15 -10.45 -25.59 -5.76
N LEU A 16 -9.78 -25.66 -6.91
CA LEU A 16 -8.37 -25.29 -7.04
C LEU A 16 -8.14 -23.79 -6.79
N SER A 17 -8.93 -22.90 -7.43
CA SER A 17 -8.87 -21.46 -7.17
C SER A 17 -9.20 -21.13 -5.71
N GLN A 18 -10.20 -21.78 -5.12
CA GLN A 18 -10.53 -21.61 -3.70
C GLN A 18 -9.38 -21.98 -2.78
N SER A 19 -8.63 -23.04 -3.08
CA SER A 19 -7.45 -23.43 -2.30
C SER A 19 -6.30 -22.41 -2.42
N CYS A 20 -6.09 -21.82 -3.60
CA CYS A 20 -5.07 -20.77 -3.80
C CYS A 20 -5.47 -19.41 -3.21
N LEU A 21 -6.76 -19.13 -3.10
CA LEU A 21 -7.29 -17.86 -2.55
C LEU A 21 -7.58 -17.96 -1.04
N ALA A 22 -7.57 -19.16 -0.47
CA ALA A 22 -7.72 -19.34 0.96
C ALA A 22 -6.52 -18.72 1.69
N PRO A 23 -6.76 -17.96 2.79
CA PRO A 23 -5.69 -17.47 3.65
C PRO A 23 -4.70 -18.57 4.01
N SER A 24 -3.46 -18.36 3.61
CA SER A 24 -2.35 -19.28 3.83
C SER A 24 -1.28 -18.63 4.67
N VAL A 25 -0.33 -19.45 5.09
CA VAL A 25 0.84 -19.06 5.87
C VAL A 25 1.73 -18.06 5.11
N THR A 26 1.76 -18.13 3.77
CA THR A 26 2.61 -17.30 2.88
C THR A 26 1.85 -16.19 2.15
N SER A 27 0.55 -16.36 1.86
CA SER A 27 -0.36 -15.30 1.39
C SER A 27 -1.56 -15.26 2.34
N PRO A 28 -1.54 -14.40 3.36
CA PRO A 28 -2.48 -14.47 4.48
C PRO A 28 -3.79 -13.70 4.25
N GLN A 29 -3.82 -12.88 3.23
CA GLN A 29 -4.93 -12.00 2.91
C GLN A 29 -5.78 -12.65 1.82
N LEU A 30 -7.08 -12.80 2.06
CA LEU A 30 -8.02 -13.23 1.02
C LEU A 30 -8.03 -12.16 -0.08
N LEU A 31 -7.44 -12.49 -1.23
CA LEU A 31 -7.41 -11.65 -2.43
C LEU A 31 -8.85 -11.33 -2.88
N HIS A 32 -9.20 -10.05 -2.82
CA HIS A 32 -10.48 -9.53 -3.27
C HIS A 32 -10.53 -9.52 -4.81
N LEU A 33 -11.28 -10.48 -5.38
CA LEU A 33 -11.49 -10.58 -6.82
C LEU A 33 -12.48 -9.54 -7.33
N GLU A 34 -12.41 -9.25 -8.64
CA GLU A 34 -13.37 -8.34 -9.31
C GLU A 34 -14.85 -8.71 -9.12
N ARG A 35 -15.17 -10.00 -8.97
CA ARG A 35 -16.52 -10.51 -8.78
C ARG A 35 -16.50 -11.82 -7.99
N PRO A 36 -17.65 -12.35 -7.51
CA PRO A 36 -17.68 -13.58 -6.75
C PRO A 36 -17.25 -14.79 -7.60
N LEU A 37 -16.43 -15.70 -7.07
CA LEU A 37 -15.99 -16.94 -7.74
C LEU A 37 -17.14 -17.76 -8.37
N ARG A 38 -18.36 -17.69 -7.81
CA ARG A 38 -19.56 -18.34 -8.37
C ARG A 38 -19.97 -17.84 -9.75
N MET A 39 -19.55 -16.62 -10.16
CA MET A 39 -19.85 -16.02 -11.46
C MET A 39 -18.83 -16.38 -12.54
N TYR A 40 -17.64 -16.87 -12.17
CA TYR A 40 -16.63 -17.29 -13.13
C TYR A 40 -17.05 -18.60 -13.80
N ASN A 41 -16.92 -18.66 -15.11
CA ASN A 41 -17.03 -19.88 -15.90
C ASN A 41 -15.75 -20.72 -15.78
N SER A 42 -15.73 -21.94 -16.36
CA SER A 42 -14.61 -22.85 -16.18
C SER A 42 -13.28 -22.35 -16.77
N GLN A 43 -13.33 -21.62 -17.90
CA GLN A 43 -12.12 -21.08 -18.55
C GLN A 43 -11.55 -19.91 -17.75
N GLU A 44 -12.41 -19.09 -17.16
CA GLU A 44 -12.01 -17.96 -16.33
C GLU A 44 -11.40 -18.44 -14.99
N LEU A 45 -11.90 -19.54 -14.41
CA LEU A 45 -11.30 -20.17 -13.22
C LEU A 45 -9.97 -20.86 -13.54
N GLU A 46 -9.87 -21.54 -14.68
CA GLU A 46 -8.61 -22.12 -15.19
C GLU A 46 -7.55 -21.03 -15.38
N PHE A 47 -7.91 -19.92 -16.06
CA PHE A 47 -7.03 -18.76 -16.24
C PHE A 47 -6.62 -18.13 -14.90
N LEU A 48 -7.56 -17.91 -13.98
CA LEU A 48 -7.28 -17.36 -12.65
C LEU A 48 -6.30 -18.24 -11.86
N PHE A 49 -6.53 -19.55 -11.81
CA PHE A 49 -5.63 -20.49 -11.15
C PHE A 49 -4.24 -20.50 -11.79
N LEU A 50 -4.17 -20.55 -13.12
CA LEU A 50 -2.90 -20.51 -13.85
C LEU A 50 -2.16 -19.19 -13.69
N ARG A 51 -2.85 -18.06 -13.47
CA ARG A 51 -2.23 -16.77 -13.14
C ARG A 51 -1.59 -16.79 -11.75
N LEU A 52 -2.35 -17.23 -10.73
CA LEU A 52 -1.88 -17.31 -9.34
C LEU A 52 -0.68 -18.26 -9.20
N GLN A 53 -0.82 -19.51 -9.67
CA GLN A 53 0.26 -20.51 -9.59
C GLN A 53 1.40 -20.27 -10.60
N GLY A 54 1.09 -19.66 -11.75
CA GLY A 54 2.08 -19.36 -12.79
C GLY A 54 3.12 -18.34 -12.33
N ALA A 55 2.74 -17.39 -11.47
CA ALA A 55 3.67 -16.47 -10.82
C ALA A 55 4.69 -17.24 -9.96
N GLU A 56 4.25 -17.94 -8.91
CA GLU A 56 5.13 -18.71 -8.01
C GLU A 56 6.13 -19.61 -8.77
N ILE A 57 5.64 -20.34 -9.80
CA ILE A 57 6.44 -21.25 -10.61
C ILE A 57 7.44 -20.50 -11.50
N ALA A 58 7.05 -19.37 -12.09
CA ALA A 58 7.95 -18.57 -12.93
C ALA A 58 9.08 -17.94 -12.10
N TRP A 59 8.78 -17.47 -10.89
CA TRP A 59 9.76 -16.83 -10.00
C TRP A 59 10.73 -17.83 -9.37
N GLY A 60 10.40 -19.12 -9.36
CA GLY A 60 11.28 -20.21 -8.94
C GLY A 60 12.19 -20.78 -10.03
N ARG A 61 12.23 -20.19 -11.24
CA ARG A 61 13.00 -20.72 -12.39
C ARG A 61 13.90 -19.65 -13.01
N ASP A 62 15.09 -20.05 -13.46
CA ASP A 62 16.05 -19.18 -14.17
C ASP A 62 15.60 -18.81 -15.61
N TYR A 63 14.32 -18.97 -15.95
CA TYR A 63 13.77 -18.65 -17.26
C TYR A 63 13.01 -17.33 -17.21
N ASN A 64 13.42 -16.38 -18.06
CA ASN A 64 12.68 -15.12 -18.24
C ASN A 64 11.22 -15.42 -18.61
N PRO A 65 10.23 -15.04 -17.79
CA PRO A 65 8.83 -15.29 -18.11
C PRO A 65 8.42 -14.47 -19.36
N PRO A 66 7.46 -14.97 -20.17
CA PRO A 66 6.81 -14.16 -21.19
C PRO A 66 6.20 -12.93 -20.52
N ALA A 67 6.50 -11.75 -21.06
CA ALA A 67 6.04 -10.51 -20.46
C ALA A 67 5.80 -9.44 -21.53
N ARG A 68 4.95 -8.49 -21.16
CA ARG A 68 4.40 -7.47 -22.04
C ARG A 68 4.94 -6.11 -21.61
N GLU A 69 5.37 -5.32 -22.57
CA GLU A 69 5.69 -3.92 -22.35
C GLU A 69 4.38 -3.10 -22.34
N LEU A 70 4.24 -2.20 -21.37
CA LEU A 70 3.12 -1.29 -21.23
C LEU A 70 3.65 0.13 -21.44
N THR A 71 3.49 0.67 -22.64
CA THR A 71 3.81 2.06 -22.93
C THR A 71 2.63 2.93 -22.50
N THR A 72 2.80 3.69 -21.43
CA THR A 72 1.82 4.68 -20.99
C THR A 72 2.01 6.00 -21.74
N ALA A 73 0.92 6.67 -22.13
CA ALA A 73 0.96 8.05 -22.60
C ALA A 73 1.08 9.04 -21.44
N THR A 74 0.78 8.57 -20.23
CA THR A 74 0.73 9.35 -18.99
C THR A 74 2.09 9.30 -18.29
N ARG A 75 2.69 10.46 -18.00
CA ARG A 75 3.88 10.49 -17.13
C ARG A 75 3.48 10.15 -15.69
N ALA A 76 3.66 8.89 -15.32
CA ALA A 76 3.32 8.36 -14.01
C ALA A 76 4.05 9.08 -12.87
N ALA A 77 3.27 9.59 -11.92
CA ALA A 77 3.68 10.13 -10.63
C ALA A 77 3.55 9.07 -9.54
N VAL A 78 2.44 8.32 -9.57
CA VAL A 78 2.16 7.16 -8.72
C VAL A 78 1.59 6.05 -9.61
N ILE A 79 1.94 4.81 -9.30
CA ILE A 79 1.42 3.60 -9.94
C ILE A 79 0.91 2.70 -8.81
N TYR A 80 -0.24 2.07 -9.00
CA TYR A 80 -0.83 1.16 -8.02
C TYR A 80 -1.54 0.01 -8.73
N LEU A 81 -1.28 -1.23 -8.35
CA LEU A 81 -2.01 -2.38 -8.87
C LEU A 81 -3.17 -2.70 -7.91
N VAL A 82 -4.39 -2.67 -8.43
CA VAL A 82 -5.56 -3.04 -7.63
C VAL A 82 -5.53 -4.53 -7.29
N GLU A 83 -5.96 -4.86 -6.08
CA GLU A 83 -6.07 -6.22 -5.55
C GLU A 83 -6.74 -7.17 -6.55
N GLY A 84 -6.22 -8.41 -6.63
CA GLY A 84 -6.57 -9.38 -7.66
C GLY A 84 -5.80 -9.22 -8.98
N GLY A 85 -5.05 -8.12 -9.16
CA GLY A 85 -3.96 -8.01 -10.14
C GLY A 85 -4.36 -7.74 -11.59
N ARG A 86 -5.62 -7.36 -11.86
CA ARG A 86 -6.11 -7.05 -13.23
C ARG A 86 -5.99 -5.56 -13.59
N TRP A 87 -6.27 -4.66 -12.65
CA TRP A 87 -6.43 -3.23 -12.94
C TRP A 87 -5.23 -2.43 -12.44
N LEU A 88 -4.42 -1.93 -13.36
CA LEU A 88 -3.32 -1.00 -13.03
C LEU A 88 -3.85 0.43 -13.02
N LEU A 89 -3.68 1.16 -11.93
CA LEU A 89 -3.92 2.60 -11.85
C LEU A 89 -2.62 3.37 -12.09
N VAL A 90 -2.70 4.43 -12.90
CA VAL A 90 -1.59 5.35 -13.18
C VAL A 90 -2.05 6.77 -12.90
N VAL A 91 -1.42 7.42 -11.92
CA VAL A 91 -1.67 8.82 -11.55
C VAL A 91 -0.67 9.71 -12.26
N SER A 92 -1.12 10.80 -12.86
CA SER A 92 -0.25 11.81 -13.48
C SER A 92 0.12 12.95 -12.51
N ASN A 93 1.11 13.77 -12.88
CA ASN A 93 1.40 15.01 -12.14
C ASN A 93 0.32 16.11 -12.34
N THR A 94 -0.67 15.92 -13.21
CA THR A 94 -1.84 16.82 -13.32
C THR A 94 -3.00 16.37 -12.44
N GLY A 95 -2.81 15.32 -11.62
CA GLY A 95 -3.86 14.74 -10.77
C GLY A 95 -4.90 13.93 -11.53
N SER A 96 -4.69 13.62 -12.82
CA SER A 96 -5.53 12.66 -13.54
C SER A 96 -5.16 11.24 -13.14
N VAL A 97 -6.16 10.37 -13.00
CA VAL A 97 -5.95 8.92 -12.81
C VAL A 97 -6.46 8.20 -14.05
N THR A 98 -5.60 7.41 -14.69
CA THR A 98 -5.98 6.46 -15.73
C THR A 98 -5.93 5.04 -15.18
N TYR A 99 -6.62 4.11 -15.84
CA TYR A 99 -6.46 2.67 -15.60
C TYR A 99 -6.11 1.91 -16.88
N VAL A 100 -5.44 0.78 -16.70
CA VAL A 100 -5.13 -0.21 -17.74
C VAL A 100 -5.66 -1.57 -17.30
N ASP A 101 -6.39 -2.23 -18.20
CA ASP A 101 -6.78 -3.63 -18.06
C ASP A 101 -5.61 -4.53 -18.51
N LEU A 102 -5.01 -5.24 -17.57
CA LEU A 102 -3.86 -6.11 -17.84
C LEU A 102 -4.25 -7.43 -18.52
N ASP A 103 -5.50 -7.88 -18.33
CA ASP A 103 -6.04 -9.08 -18.99
C ASP A 103 -6.52 -8.77 -20.42
N SER A 104 -6.78 -7.49 -20.76
CA SER A 104 -7.12 -7.06 -22.12
C SER A 104 -5.96 -7.28 -23.10
N PRO A 105 -6.19 -7.86 -24.31
CA PRO A 105 -5.13 -8.04 -25.31
C PRO A 105 -4.58 -6.73 -25.88
N THR A 106 -5.29 -5.61 -25.73
CA THR A 106 -4.84 -4.27 -26.14
C THR A 106 -4.58 -3.39 -24.93
N THR A 107 -3.39 -2.76 -24.87
CA THR A 107 -2.99 -1.85 -23.80
C THR A 107 -3.61 -0.47 -24.01
N ASN A 108 -4.91 -0.36 -23.73
CA ASN A 108 -5.64 0.89 -23.84
C ASN A 108 -5.72 1.54 -22.45
N GLU A 109 -5.22 2.76 -22.31
CA GLU A 109 -5.40 3.56 -21.11
C GLU A 109 -6.78 4.22 -21.14
N ALA A 110 -7.57 4.02 -20.09
CA ALA A 110 -8.86 4.67 -19.92
C ALA A 110 -8.78 5.73 -18.80
N ASN A 111 -9.39 6.90 -19.02
CA ASN A 111 -9.43 7.95 -18.00
C ASN A 111 -10.46 7.60 -16.91
N LEU A 112 -10.01 7.51 -15.66
CA LEU A 112 -10.85 7.24 -14.49
C LEU A 112 -11.26 8.52 -13.78
N ILE A 113 -10.29 9.43 -13.58
CA ILE A 113 -10.44 10.70 -12.87
C ILE A 113 -9.76 11.78 -13.72
N PRO A 114 -10.48 12.84 -14.13
CA PRO A 114 -9.91 13.88 -14.99
C PRO A 114 -8.78 14.64 -14.29
N GLY A 115 -7.93 15.31 -15.09
CA GLY A 115 -6.90 16.21 -14.55
C GLY A 115 -7.49 17.27 -13.62
N GLN A 116 -6.84 17.47 -12.48
CA GLN A 116 -7.24 18.44 -11.45
C GLN A 116 -6.41 19.74 -11.53
N ILE A 117 -5.29 19.71 -12.26
CA ILE A 117 -4.36 20.83 -12.44
C ILE A 117 -4.24 21.11 -13.94
N ASP A 118 -4.41 22.38 -14.34
CA ASP A 118 -4.14 22.83 -15.71
C ASP A 118 -2.65 22.62 -16.06
N ASP A 119 -2.37 22.16 -17.28
CA ASP A 119 -1.04 21.70 -17.74
C ASP A 119 0.11 22.61 -17.27
N PRO A 120 0.89 22.21 -16.23
CA PRO A 120 1.83 23.12 -15.60
C PRO A 120 2.98 23.49 -16.53
N THR A 121 3.60 24.65 -16.34
CA THR A 121 4.83 24.96 -17.10
C THR A 121 5.98 24.06 -16.63
N PRO A 122 6.91 23.61 -17.51
CA PRO A 122 7.90 22.57 -17.20
C PRO A 122 8.79 22.75 -15.95
N MET A 123 8.87 23.97 -15.38
CA MET A 123 9.48 24.21 -14.07
C MET A 123 8.63 23.61 -12.94
N VAL A 124 7.35 23.98 -12.87
CA VAL A 124 6.40 23.61 -11.80
C VAL A 124 6.22 22.08 -11.65
N TRP A 125 6.47 21.32 -12.73
CA TRP A 125 6.44 19.84 -12.72
C TRP A 125 7.43 19.18 -11.75
N ARG A 126 8.48 19.87 -11.30
CA ARG A 126 9.47 19.29 -10.39
C ARG A 126 9.03 19.36 -8.93
N ASP A 127 8.11 20.27 -8.63
CA ASP A 127 7.78 20.69 -7.27
C ASP A 127 6.40 20.17 -6.83
N ILE A 128 5.55 19.78 -7.77
CA ILE A 128 4.31 19.04 -7.50
C ILE A 128 4.66 17.62 -7.04
N THR A 129 4.19 17.27 -5.84
CA THR A 129 4.20 15.90 -5.34
C THR A 129 2.79 15.37 -5.20
N MET A 130 2.58 14.15 -5.70
CA MET A 130 1.32 13.41 -5.61
C MET A 130 1.38 12.42 -4.45
N ARG A 131 0.26 12.22 -3.77
CA ARG A 131 0.02 11.08 -2.87
C ARG A 131 -1.33 10.47 -3.18
N MET A 132 -1.39 9.15 -3.10
CA MET A 132 -2.59 8.36 -3.29
C MET A 132 -2.59 7.21 -2.27
N ALA A 133 -3.74 6.96 -1.66
CA ALA A 133 -4.03 5.77 -0.89
C ALA A 133 -5.30 5.11 -1.45
N VAL A 134 -5.36 3.79 -1.39
CA VAL A 134 -6.49 2.99 -1.89
C VAL A 134 -6.98 2.08 -0.78
N ASP A 135 -8.29 2.04 -0.58
CA ASP A 135 -8.97 1.20 0.39
C ASP A 135 -10.05 0.37 -0.30
N ILE A 136 -9.94 -0.96 -0.24
CA ILE A 136 -10.83 -1.89 -0.94
C ILE A 136 -12.06 -2.16 -0.09
N ASP A 137 -13.27 -1.96 -0.64
CA ASP A 137 -14.51 -2.33 0.04
C ASP A 137 -14.69 -3.85 0.04
N ARG A 138 -14.13 -4.49 1.07
CA ARG A 138 -14.24 -5.93 1.31
C ARG A 138 -15.66 -6.41 1.62
N ALA A 139 -16.61 -5.52 1.91
CA ALA A 139 -18.01 -5.87 2.10
C ALA A 139 -18.79 -5.88 0.78
N SER A 140 -18.32 -5.18 -0.25
CA SER A 140 -18.90 -5.24 -1.59
C SER A 140 -18.71 -6.64 -2.22
N PRO A 141 -19.75 -7.21 -2.89
CA PRO A 141 -19.62 -8.48 -3.60
C PRO A 141 -18.86 -8.36 -4.93
N PHE A 142 -18.62 -7.14 -5.42
CA PHE A 142 -17.83 -6.83 -6.62
C PHE A 142 -16.72 -5.85 -6.23
N LEU A 143 -15.65 -5.78 -7.02
CA LEU A 143 -14.58 -4.79 -6.78
C LEU A 143 -15.17 -3.37 -6.76
N SER A 144 -15.14 -2.80 -5.56
CA SER A 144 -15.39 -1.40 -5.27
C SER A 144 -14.31 -0.96 -4.29
N PHE A 145 -13.83 0.27 -4.43
CA PHE A 145 -12.76 0.80 -3.60
C PHE A 145 -12.79 2.33 -3.57
N ASN A 146 -12.27 2.90 -2.50
CA ASN A 146 -12.07 4.34 -2.40
C ASN A 146 -10.61 4.69 -2.71
N ILE A 147 -10.42 5.76 -3.47
CA ILE A 147 -9.12 6.41 -3.68
C ILE A 147 -9.13 7.72 -2.89
N ALA A 148 -8.21 7.86 -1.93
CA ALA A 148 -7.84 9.15 -1.39
C ALA A 148 -6.64 9.67 -2.18
N PHE A 149 -6.68 10.91 -2.64
CA PHE A 149 -5.49 11.56 -3.19
C PHE A 149 -5.36 13.02 -2.76
N SER A 150 -4.11 13.48 -2.79
CA SER A 150 -3.73 14.86 -2.55
C SER A 150 -2.54 15.22 -3.43
N PHE A 151 -2.43 16.50 -3.77
CA PHE A 151 -1.27 17.08 -4.43
C PHE A 151 -0.78 18.29 -3.64
N SER A 152 0.53 18.47 -3.55
CA SER A 152 1.16 19.62 -2.88
C SER A 152 2.36 20.10 -3.68
N SER A 153 2.55 21.41 -3.79
CA SER A 153 3.70 22.04 -4.47
C SER A 153 4.72 22.53 -3.44
N LEU A 154 6.01 22.22 -3.66
CA LEU A 154 7.10 22.59 -2.75
C LEU A 154 7.43 24.09 -2.72
N GLU A 155 7.06 24.86 -3.76
CA GLU A 155 7.35 26.31 -3.85
C GLU A 155 6.15 27.20 -3.46
N ASP A 156 5.09 26.63 -2.88
CA ASP A 156 3.78 27.28 -2.95
C ASP A 156 3.59 28.50 -2.02
N THR A 157 3.14 29.62 -2.61
CA THR A 157 2.63 30.79 -1.89
C THR A 157 1.18 31.18 -2.24
N ARG A 158 0.43 30.26 -2.89
CA ARG A 158 -1.04 30.04 -2.96
C ARG A 158 -1.56 29.65 -4.36
N GLY A 159 -1.10 28.55 -4.92
CA GLY A 159 -1.73 27.92 -6.08
C GLY A 159 -1.12 26.59 -6.56
N PRO A 160 -1.93 25.52 -6.52
CA PRO A 160 -2.28 24.87 -7.79
C PRO A 160 -3.78 24.68 -8.12
N LYS A 161 -4.83 25.03 -7.36
CA LYS A 161 -5.04 25.88 -6.16
C LYS A 161 -5.86 25.15 -5.09
N GLU A 162 -5.73 25.62 -3.85
CA GLU A 162 -6.29 25.00 -2.63
C GLU A 162 -5.81 23.55 -2.48
N HIS A 163 -4.69 23.37 -1.78
CA HIS A 163 -4.23 22.05 -1.32
C HIS A 163 -5.42 21.37 -0.65
N LYS A 164 -5.76 20.16 -1.08
CA LYS A 164 -6.99 19.49 -0.67
C LYS A 164 -6.85 17.99 -0.80
N ILE A 165 -7.56 17.28 0.07
CA ILE A 165 -7.77 15.86 -0.07
C ILE A 165 -9.07 15.66 -0.86
N GLN A 166 -9.04 14.71 -1.79
CA GLN A 166 -10.20 14.27 -2.56
C GLN A 166 -10.37 12.76 -2.37
N ILE A 167 -11.60 12.33 -2.08
CA ILE A 167 -11.99 10.92 -1.96
C ILE A 167 -12.91 10.58 -3.12
N TRP A 168 -12.54 9.54 -3.88
CA TRP A 168 -13.29 9.06 -5.02
C TRP A 168 -13.66 7.59 -4.80
N SER A 169 -14.96 7.30 -4.86
CA SER A 169 -15.46 5.92 -4.96
C SER A 169 -15.22 5.43 -6.38
N VAL A 170 -14.72 4.21 -6.52
CA VAL A 170 -14.46 3.54 -7.80
C VAL A 170 -15.17 2.20 -7.80
N ASP A 171 -15.94 1.93 -8.85
CA ASP A 171 -16.76 0.73 -8.99
C ASP A 171 -16.45 0.00 -10.29
N LEU A 172 -16.51 -1.33 -10.25
CA LEU A 172 -16.40 -2.18 -11.43
C LEU A 172 -17.62 -2.01 -12.35
N VAL A 173 -17.35 -1.69 -13.62
CA VAL A 173 -18.37 -1.68 -14.68
C VAL A 173 -18.55 -3.09 -15.22
N LEU A 174 -19.76 -3.63 -15.07
CA LEU A 174 -20.15 -4.94 -15.57
C LEU A 174 -20.90 -4.84 -16.90
N ASN A 175 -20.67 -5.78 -17.82
CA ASN A 175 -21.50 -5.97 -19.00
C ASN A 175 -22.75 -6.83 -18.73
N GLU A 176 -23.55 -7.08 -19.76
CA GLU A 176 -24.74 -7.94 -19.71
C GLU A 176 -24.43 -9.37 -19.20
N GLN A 177 -23.20 -9.86 -19.44
CA GLN A 177 -22.72 -11.17 -19.02
C GLN A 177 -22.11 -11.18 -17.60
N GLN A 178 -22.19 -10.06 -16.85
CA GLN A 178 -21.59 -9.90 -15.52
C GLN A 178 -20.07 -10.13 -15.51
N ILE A 179 -19.39 -9.66 -16.56
CA ILE A 179 -17.93 -9.61 -16.68
C ILE A 179 -17.48 -8.17 -16.50
N GLY A 180 -16.39 -7.96 -15.76
CA GLY A 180 -15.76 -6.64 -15.62
C GLY A 180 -15.20 -6.16 -16.96
N VAL A 181 -15.69 -5.00 -17.43
CA VAL A 181 -15.26 -4.37 -18.70
C VAL A 181 -14.58 -3.01 -18.52
N GLY A 182 -14.52 -2.51 -17.29
CA GLY A 182 -13.83 -1.27 -16.96
C GLY A 182 -14.09 -0.83 -15.53
N LEU A 183 -13.57 0.34 -15.17
CA LEU A 183 -13.82 1.02 -13.90
C LEU A 183 -14.52 2.36 -14.16
N THR A 184 -15.39 2.76 -13.23
CA THR A 184 -16.00 4.10 -13.19
C THR A 184 -15.71 4.76 -11.85
N SER A 185 -15.68 6.09 -11.78
CA SER A 185 -15.40 6.82 -10.55
C SER A 185 -16.41 7.92 -10.24
N LYS A 186 -16.50 8.28 -8.97
CA LYS A 186 -17.31 9.39 -8.46
C LYS A 186 -16.62 10.05 -7.28
N LEU A 187 -16.42 11.36 -7.35
CA LEU A 187 -16.01 12.17 -6.19
C LEU A 187 -17.09 12.06 -5.10
N VAL A 188 -16.72 11.55 -3.92
CA VAL A 188 -17.61 11.41 -2.77
C VAL A 188 -17.33 12.45 -1.68
N ALA A 189 -16.06 12.82 -1.48
CA ALA A 189 -15.71 13.90 -0.56
C ALA A 189 -14.53 14.75 -1.03
N THR A 190 -14.51 16.02 -0.64
CA THR A 190 -13.33 16.88 -0.75
C THR A 190 -13.28 17.90 0.37
N PHE A 191 -12.08 18.17 0.88
CA PHE A 191 -11.83 19.18 1.91
C PHE A 191 -10.43 19.78 1.75
N PRO A 192 -10.26 21.10 1.96
CA PRO A 192 -8.97 21.75 1.88
C PRO A 192 -8.06 21.34 3.05
N LEU A 193 -6.75 21.33 2.81
CA LEU A 193 -5.74 21.32 3.86
C LEU A 193 -5.55 22.75 4.39
N GLU A 194 -5.04 22.86 5.62
CA GLU A 194 -4.88 24.15 6.29
C GLU A 194 -3.73 24.98 5.72
N MET A 195 -3.84 26.30 5.86
CA MET A 195 -2.90 27.27 5.27
C MET A 195 -1.45 27.13 5.72
N ASP A 196 -1.21 26.54 6.89
CA ASP A 196 0.14 26.39 7.48
C ASP A 196 0.83 25.07 7.06
N ILE A 197 0.11 24.19 6.35
CA ILE A 197 0.62 22.92 5.83
C ILE A 197 1.42 23.20 4.54
N HIS A 198 2.73 22.98 4.60
CA HIS A 198 3.64 23.20 3.48
C HIS A 198 3.71 22.00 2.52
N PHE A 199 3.65 20.79 3.08
CA PHE A 199 3.97 19.57 2.34
C PHE A 199 3.30 18.35 2.97
N LEU A 200 2.79 17.44 2.14
CA LEU A 200 2.20 16.18 2.58
C LEU A 200 3.19 15.03 2.38
N HIS A 201 3.67 14.50 3.50
CA HIS A 201 4.65 13.40 3.58
C HIS A 201 4.03 12.10 3.10
N ASP A 202 2.90 11.71 3.68
CA ASP A 202 2.26 10.43 3.43
C ASP A 202 0.73 10.48 3.66
N LEU A 203 0.02 9.52 3.09
CA LEU A 203 -1.45 9.45 3.05
C LEU A 203 -1.90 8.00 3.25
N SER A 204 -2.87 7.79 4.13
CA SER A 204 -3.53 6.51 4.36
C SER A 204 -5.04 6.68 4.40
N LEU A 205 -5.76 5.65 3.93
CA LEU A 205 -7.22 5.62 3.85
C LEU A 205 -7.69 4.27 4.42
N PHE A 206 -8.68 4.30 5.30
CA PHE A 206 -9.33 3.08 5.78
C PHE A 206 -10.76 3.41 6.26
N GLY A 207 -11.76 2.85 5.57
CA GLY A 207 -13.17 3.12 5.80
C GLY A 207 -13.48 4.63 5.74
N PRO A 208 -14.19 5.20 6.75
CA PRO A 208 -14.55 6.61 6.76
C PRO A 208 -13.39 7.56 7.16
N HIS A 209 -12.18 7.04 7.39
CA HIS A 209 -11.05 7.83 7.88
C HIS A 209 -9.91 7.98 6.87
N VAL A 210 -9.32 9.18 6.83
CA VAL A 210 -8.02 9.46 6.21
C VAL A 210 -7.03 9.80 7.30
N ALA A 211 -5.83 9.22 7.26
CA ALA A 211 -4.68 9.74 7.96
C ALA A 211 -3.73 10.41 6.97
N PHE A 212 -3.15 11.55 7.34
CA PHE A 212 -2.12 12.20 6.54
C PHE A 212 -1.06 12.83 7.43
N SER A 213 0.18 12.69 6.99
CA SER A 213 1.35 13.25 7.64
C SER A 213 1.84 14.45 6.87
N VAL A 214 2.10 15.56 7.57
CA VAL A 214 2.36 16.86 6.96
C VAL A 214 3.42 17.64 7.72
N ARG A 215 4.12 18.49 6.98
CA ARG A 215 5.05 19.47 7.54
C ARG A 215 4.37 20.83 7.65
N CYS A 216 4.21 21.32 8.86
CA CYS A 216 3.64 22.63 9.18
C CYS A 216 4.75 23.67 9.39
N VAL A 217 4.62 24.86 8.80
CA VAL A 217 5.62 25.95 8.98
C VAL A 217 5.37 26.68 10.30
N GLY A 218 6.44 27.09 10.98
CA GLY A 218 6.35 27.93 12.19
C GLY A 218 6.19 27.19 13.51
N TYR A 219 6.17 25.85 13.48
CA TYR A 219 6.21 24.98 14.67
C TYR A 219 7.65 24.51 14.93
N GLU A 220 8.02 24.33 16.20
CA GLU A 220 9.34 23.82 16.61
C GLU A 220 9.57 22.40 16.10
N GLU A 221 8.57 21.54 16.27
CA GLU A 221 8.49 20.21 15.67
C GLU A 221 7.45 20.25 14.53
N PRO A 222 7.88 20.41 13.26
CA PRO A 222 6.99 20.77 12.17
C PRO A 222 6.19 19.58 11.62
N GLU A 223 6.63 18.35 11.84
CA GLU A 223 5.99 17.14 11.32
C GLU A 223 4.81 16.74 12.22
N LYS A 224 3.59 16.72 11.65
CA LYS A 224 2.33 16.39 12.34
C LYS A 224 1.58 15.29 11.59
N THR A 225 0.85 14.44 12.31
CA THR A 225 -0.10 13.48 11.70
C THR A 225 -1.53 13.84 12.09
N PHE A 226 -2.42 13.90 11.11
CA PHE A 226 -3.85 14.12 11.33
C PHE A 226 -4.64 12.88 10.97
N VAL A 227 -5.66 12.54 11.77
CA VAL A 227 -6.70 11.57 11.41
C VAL A 227 -8.04 12.30 11.31
N VAL A 228 -8.71 12.14 10.16
CA VAL A 228 -9.90 12.90 9.77
C VAL A 228 -10.99 11.93 9.30
N ASP A 229 -12.21 12.10 9.80
CA ASP A 229 -13.40 11.51 9.20
C ASP A 229 -13.76 12.30 7.93
N TRP A 230 -13.62 11.68 6.76
CA TRP A 230 -13.72 12.40 5.48
C TRP A 230 -15.16 12.78 5.11
N ASP A 231 -16.17 12.08 5.63
CA ASP A 231 -17.58 12.43 5.42
C ASP A 231 -17.93 13.67 6.24
N ARG A 232 -17.48 13.72 7.50
CA ARG A 232 -17.64 14.89 8.39
C ARG A 232 -16.84 16.11 7.92
N ALA A 233 -15.73 15.91 7.20
CA ALA A 233 -14.92 16.98 6.63
C ALA A 233 -15.44 17.53 5.29
N ASN A 234 -16.26 16.75 4.57
CA ASN A 234 -16.68 17.04 3.19
C ASN A 234 -17.27 18.45 3.01
N GLY A 235 -16.65 19.24 2.14
CA GLY A 235 -17.05 20.61 1.80
C GLY A 235 -16.78 21.66 2.90
N ARG A 236 -16.03 21.33 3.96
CA ARG A 236 -15.76 22.23 5.09
C ARG A 236 -14.29 22.62 5.14
N SER A 237 -14.01 23.91 5.37
CA SER A 237 -12.66 24.39 5.68
C SER A 237 -12.27 24.23 7.15
N ASN A 238 -13.25 24.10 8.04
CA ASN A 238 -13.06 23.82 9.45
C ASN A 238 -13.77 22.52 9.79
N TYR A 239 -13.00 21.43 9.92
CA TYR A 239 -13.50 20.08 10.15
C TYR A 239 -12.88 19.45 11.40
N PRO A 240 -13.62 18.58 12.11
CA PRO A 240 -13.08 17.82 13.23
C PRO A 240 -11.94 16.90 12.78
N ARG A 241 -10.83 16.93 13.50
CA ARG A 241 -9.66 16.09 13.27
C ARG A 241 -9.00 15.73 14.59
N ARG A 242 -8.24 14.65 14.58
CA ARG A 242 -7.39 14.22 15.69
C ARG A 242 -5.95 14.50 15.32
N LEU A 243 -5.23 15.20 16.18
CA LEU A 243 -3.81 15.47 16.02
C LEU A 243 -3.03 14.39 16.77
N ILE A 244 -2.12 13.72 16.07
CA ILE A 244 -1.16 12.80 16.65
C ILE A 244 0.23 13.36 16.32
N HIS A 245 1.03 13.53 17.36
CA HIS A 245 2.36 14.12 17.28
C HIS A 245 3.42 13.04 17.54
N PRO A 246 3.81 12.25 16.52
CA PRO A 246 4.92 11.34 16.65
C PRO A 246 6.25 12.11 16.68
N ALA A 247 7.14 11.74 17.61
CA ALA A 247 8.51 12.27 17.64
C ALA A 247 9.24 12.01 16.30
N ASP A 248 10.14 12.93 15.93
CA ASP A 248 10.98 12.91 14.73
C ASP A 248 10.28 12.88 13.35
N GLY A 249 8.94 12.84 13.32
CA GLY A 249 8.15 12.87 12.09
C GLY A 249 8.08 11.51 11.36
N PRO A 250 6.94 11.17 10.75
CA PRO A 250 6.74 9.83 10.21
C PRO A 250 7.24 9.68 8.76
N GLU A 251 7.90 8.56 8.50
CA GLU A 251 8.28 8.10 7.16
C GLU A 251 7.08 7.48 6.40
N ALA A 252 6.16 6.85 7.13
CA ALA A 252 4.90 6.33 6.62
C ALA A 252 3.84 6.22 7.72
N VAL A 253 2.55 6.26 7.35
CA VAL A 253 1.41 6.06 8.25
C VAL A 253 0.39 5.11 7.65
N TYR A 254 -0.21 4.27 8.49
CA TYR A 254 -1.20 3.29 8.07
C TYR A 254 -2.36 3.28 9.04
N LEU A 255 -3.56 3.64 8.56
CA LEU A 255 -4.79 3.38 9.30
C LEU A 255 -5.06 1.88 9.32
N LEU A 256 -5.55 1.43 10.47
CA LEU A 256 -5.88 0.04 10.75
C LEU A 256 -7.30 -0.05 11.35
N PRO A 257 -7.89 -1.25 11.42
CA PRO A 257 -9.15 -1.48 12.11
C PRO A 257 -9.10 -1.06 13.60
N ASP A 258 -10.28 -1.02 14.22
CA ASP A 258 -10.44 -0.72 15.66
C ASP A 258 -9.76 0.58 16.12
N ALA A 259 -9.81 1.60 15.26
CA ALA A 259 -9.26 2.94 15.47
C ALA A 259 -7.75 2.97 15.78
N LYS A 260 -6.99 2.07 15.17
CA LYS A 260 -5.53 2.02 15.30
C LYS A 260 -4.84 2.79 14.18
N LEU A 261 -3.74 3.45 14.53
CA LEU A 261 -2.82 4.10 13.58
C LEU A 261 -1.42 3.53 13.79
N PHE A 262 -0.89 2.83 12.80
CA PHE A 262 0.50 2.40 12.77
C PHE A 262 1.35 3.48 12.10
N VAL A 263 2.47 3.82 12.73
CA VAL A 263 3.35 4.91 12.31
C VAL A 263 4.79 4.41 12.26
N LEU A 264 5.44 4.67 11.12
CA LEU A 264 6.83 4.32 10.87
C LEU A 264 7.71 5.55 11.14
N LEU A 265 8.69 5.43 12.03
CA LEU A 265 9.57 6.52 12.45
C LEU A 265 11.03 6.22 12.06
N PRO A 266 11.91 7.21 11.84
CA PRO A 266 13.31 6.97 11.48
C PRO A 266 14.09 6.01 12.40
N TYR A 267 13.64 5.85 13.65
CA TYR A 267 14.28 5.01 14.67
C TYR A 267 13.45 3.82 15.15
N GLY A 268 12.27 3.56 14.57
CA GLY A 268 11.44 2.43 14.96
C GLY A 268 10.01 2.49 14.43
N VAL A 269 9.09 1.93 15.19
CA VAL A 269 7.65 1.94 14.88
C VAL A 269 6.84 2.26 16.13
N THR A 270 5.69 2.91 15.93
CA THR A 270 4.71 3.21 16.99
C THR A 270 3.30 2.83 16.55
N LEU A 271 2.46 2.45 17.51
CA LEU A 271 1.06 2.15 17.33
C LEU A 271 0.24 3.04 18.26
N PHE A 272 -0.67 3.82 17.72
CA PHE A 272 -1.57 4.68 18.48
C PHE A 272 -3.01 4.17 18.42
N ASP A 273 -3.77 4.39 19.51
CA ASP A 273 -5.22 4.39 19.44
C ASP A 273 -5.68 5.81 19.14
N TYR A 274 -6.21 6.08 17.95
CA TYR A 274 -6.71 7.42 17.66
C TYR A 274 -8.10 7.65 18.29
N SER A 275 -8.84 6.64 18.74
CA SER A 275 -10.15 6.88 19.38
C SER A 275 -10.03 7.60 20.72
N THR A 276 -8.91 7.43 21.43
CA THR A 276 -8.62 8.12 22.70
C THR A 276 -8.17 9.57 22.51
N VAL A 277 -7.79 9.96 21.28
CA VAL A 277 -7.34 11.31 20.94
C VAL A 277 -8.55 12.22 20.75
N LYS A 278 -8.55 13.33 21.49
CA LYS A 278 -9.62 14.33 21.45
C LYS A 278 -9.69 14.99 20.06
N GLU A 279 -10.90 15.08 19.51
CA GLU A 279 -11.12 15.86 18.29
C GLU A 279 -10.97 17.36 18.55
N THR A 280 -10.30 18.04 17.62
CA THR A 280 -10.16 19.50 17.58
C THR A 280 -10.59 20.05 16.22
N THR A 281 -10.97 21.31 16.22
CA THR A 281 -11.26 22.16 15.05
C THR A 281 -10.29 23.35 14.96
N SER A 282 -9.41 23.48 15.95
CA SER A 282 -8.37 24.51 15.98
C SER A 282 -7.06 23.95 15.42
N LEU A 283 -6.21 24.82 14.90
CA LEU A 283 -4.78 24.53 14.79
C LEU A 283 -4.20 24.32 16.21
N PRO A 284 -3.21 23.43 16.39
CA PRO A 284 -2.47 23.35 17.64
C PRO A 284 -1.79 24.70 17.94
N SER A 285 -1.63 25.04 19.22
CA SER A 285 -0.72 26.12 19.61
C SER A 285 0.72 25.78 19.20
N MET A 286 1.57 26.80 19.02
CA MET A 286 2.93 26.62 18.44
C MET A 286 3.81 25.58 19.15
N TYR A 287 3.54 25.29 20.43
CA TYR A 287 4.06 24.16 21.17
C TYR A 287 3.16 23.89 22.37
N ASP A 288 2.66 22.66 22.52
CA ASP A 288 2.20 22.13 23.81
C ASP A 288 2.68 20.67 23.94
N PRO A 289 3.60 20.35 24.87
CA PRO A 289 4.06 18.97 25.04
C PRO A 289 2.96 18.06 25.60
N GLU A 290 1.86 18.61 26.16
CA GLU A 290 0.68 17.83 26.55
C GLU A 290 -0.14 17.32 25.34
N ASP A 291 0.09 17.83 24.11
CA ASP A 291 -0.49 17.28 22.88
C ASP A 291 0.19 15.95 22.43
N THR A 292 1.25 15.51 23.12
CA THR A 292 1.95 14.25 22.81
C THR A 292 1.10 13.04 23.20
N VAL A 293 0.43 12.44 22.22
CA VAL A 293 -0.35 11.21 22.40
C VAL A 293 0.58 10.06 22.77
N MET A 294 0.34 9.40 23.91
CA MET A 294 1.11 8.19 24.26
C MET A 294 0.79 7.03 23.31
N PRO A 295 1.79 6.33 22.75
CA PRO A 295 1.55 5.13 21.95
C PRO A 295 0.99 4.00 22.82
N LEU A 296 0.15 3.14 22.22
CA LEU A 296 -0.20 1.84 22.81
C LEU A 296 1.00 0.90 22.87
N TRP A 297 1.90 1.04 21.90
CA TRP A 297 3.09 0.21 21.74
C TRP A 297 4.11 0.90 20.83
N GLU A 298 5.38 0.67 21.13
CA GLU A 298 6.52 1.16 20.37
C GLU A 298 7.61 0.09 20.33
N ALA A 299 8.43 0.12 19.29
CA ALA A 299 9.61 -0.74 19.18
C ALA A 299 10.73 -0.04 18.41
N ASP A 300 11.86 0.14 19.10
CA ASP A 300 13.05 0.77 18.55
C ASP A 300 13.85 -0.18 17.66
N PHE A 301 14.05 0.22 16.41
CA PHE A 301 15.06 -0.36 15.53
C PHE A 301 15.42 0.65 14.45
N LYS A 302 16.72 0.88 14.26
CA LYS A 302 17.23 1.88 13.30
C LYS A 302 16.70 1.54 11.90
N LEU A 303 15.86 2.41 11.35
CA LEU A 303 15.48 2.34 9.95
C LEU A 303 16.61 2.87 9.06
N TYR A 304 16.43 2.69 7.76
CA TYR A 304 17.16 3.47 6.78
C TYR A 304 16.29 4.67 6.36
N PRO A 305 16.76 5.93 6.46
CA PRO A 305 15.92 7.13 6.28
C PRO A 305 15.67 7.44 4.79
N ILE A 306 14.91 6.58 4.12
CA ILE A 306 14.46 6.72 2.74
C ILE A 306 13.00 6.25 2.63
N ARG A 307 12.17 7.05 1.95
CA ARG A 307 10.79 6.72 1.61
C ARG A 307 10.69 5.41 0.82
N SER A 308 9.61 4.66 1.01
CA SER A 308 9.44 3.26 0.55
C SER A 308 10.31 2.25 1.30
N THR A 309 10.30 2.35 2.63
CA THR A 309 10.91 1.39 3.58
C THR A 309 9.96 0.30 4.04
N THR A 310 8.66 0.36 3.75
CA THR A 310 7.66 -0.54 4.33
C THR A 310 6.66 -1.03 3.28
N SER A 311 6.15 -2.26 3.47
CA SER A 311 5.07 -2.87 2.68
C SER A 311 3.71 -2.20 2.91
N TYR A 312 2.71 -2.58 2.12
CA TYR A 312 1.32 -2.40 2.54
C TYR A 312 0.97 -3.33 3.72
N PRO A 313 -0.11 -3.05 4.48
CA PRO A 313 -0.57 -3.92 5.56
C PRO A 313 -1.11 -5.25 5.03
N TYR A 314 -0.48 -6.36 5.42
CA TYR A 314 -0.97 -7.72 5.16
C TYR A 314 -1.88 -8.19 6.29
N PHE A 315 -3.18 -8.27 6.04
CA PHE A 315 -4.14 -8.72 7.05
C PHE A 315 -4.04 -10.25 7.26
N TYR A 316 -3.66 -10.66 8.47
CA TYR A 316 -3.38 -12.04 8.86
C TYR A 316 -4.38 -12.49 9.95
N SER A 317 -4.97 -13.69 9.78
CA SER A 317 -5.82 -14.37 10.78
C SER A 317 -6.77 -13.47 11.63
N GLY A 318 -7.69 -12.75 10.97
CA GLY A 318 -8.83 -12.08 11.64
C GLY A 318 -8.51 -10.76 12.35
N THR A 319 -7.49 -10.71 13.21
CA THR A 319 -7.15 -9.53 14.04
C THR A 319 -5.68 -9.11 13.95
N THR A 320 -4.84 -9.87 13.26
CA THR A 320 -3.43 -9.53 13.08
C THR A 320 -3.23 -8.77 11.77
N VAL A 321 -2.31 -7.82 11.76
CA VAL A 321 -1.75 -7.22 10.55
C VAL A 321 -0.24 -7.37 10.58
N ARG A 322 0.35 -7.67 9.42
CA ARG A 322 1.79 -7.80 9.23
C ARG A 322 2.30 -6.73 8.28
N PHE A 323 3.46 -6.16 8.60
CA PHE A 323 4.22 -5.26 7.74
C PHE A 323 5.63 -5.81 7.57
N VAL A 324 6.21 -5.63 6.39
CA VAL A 324 7.63 -5.87 6.17
C VAL A 324 8.32 -4.51 6.08
N VAL A 325 9.36 -4.31 6.90
CA VAL A 325 10.05 -3.04 7.11
C VAL A 325 11.55 -3.18 6.84
N ARG A 326 12.12 -2.20 6.18
CA ARG A 326 13.54 -2.05 5.91
C ARG A 326 14.26 -1.39 7.08
N GLY A 327 14.94 -2.19 7.89
CA GLY A 327 15.89 -1.68 8.88
C GLY A 327 17.27 -1.37 8.28
N HIS A 328 18.14 -0.76 9.07
CA HIS A 328 19.54 -0.49 8.71
C HIS A 328 20.36 -1.78 8.50
N ALA A 329 20.05 -2.84 9.26
CA ALA A 329 20.82 -4.08 9.30
C ALA A 329 20.14 -5.29 8.63
N GLY A 330 18.99 -5.09 7.98
CA GLY A 330 18.23 -6.20 7.39
C GLY A 330 16.77 -5.87 7.10
N ILE A 331 16.03 -6.91 6.75
CA ILE A 331 14.57 -6.89 6.59
C ILE A 331 13.93 -7.35 7.91
N TYR A 332 12.91 -6.62 8.35
CA TYR A 332 12.21 -6.83 9.62
C TYR A 332 10.73 -7.08 9.35
N GLY A 333 10.12 -7.96 10.15
CA GLY A 333 8.69 -8.21 10.15
C GLY A 333 8.09 -7.56 11.38
N VAL A 334 7.01 -6.80 11.20
CA VAL A 334 6.21 -6.24 12.29
C VAL A 334 4.85 -6.92 12.27
N SER A 335 4.46 -7.58 13.35
CA SER A 335 3.12 -8.14 13.54
C SER A 335 2.39 -7.32 14.60
N ILE A 336 1.14 -6.96 14.37
CA ILE A 336 0.30 -6.18 15.29
C ILE A 336 -1.07 -6.87 15.41
N ASP A 337 -1.52 -7.16 16.62
CA ASP A 337 -2.92 -7.53 16.91
C ASP A 337 -3.71 -6.26 17.22
N TYR A 338 -4.48 -5.77 16.24
CA TYR A 338 -5.23 -4.52 16.39
C TYR A 338 -6.49 -4.67 17.27
N SER A 339 -6.95 -5.90 17.54
CA SER A 339 -8.11 -6.16 18.40
C SER A 339 -7.82 -6.03 19.89
N SER A 340 -6.54 -5.98 20.26
CA SER A 340 -6.07 -5.81 21.64
C SER A 340 -6.57 -4.47 22.24
N SER A 341 -7.66 -4.57 23.00
CA SER A 341 -8.32 -3.42 23.63
C SER A 341 -7.56 -2.90 24.84
N ASN A 342 -6.49 -2.15 24.57
CA ASN A 342 -5.62 -1.48 25.52
C ASN A 342 -4.74 -2.44 26.38
N PRO A 343 -3.42 -2.55 26.12
CA PRO A 343 -2.53 -3.50 26.80
C PRO A 343 -2.33 -3.21 28.30
N TYR A 344 -2.81 -2.07 28.81
CA TYR A 344 -2.82 -1.78 30.25
C TYR A 344 -3.97 -2.48 31.02
N ARG A 345 -4.81 -3.28 30.37
CA ARG A 345 -5.83 -4.14 31.00
C ARG A 345 -5.55 -5.63 30.78
N ASP A 346 -4.85 -6.22 31.73
CA ASP A 346 -4.78 -7.66 32.04
C ASP A 346 -4.25 -8.64 30.95
N SER A 347 -3.96 -8.21 29.72
CA SER A 347 -3.25 -9.03 28.73
C SER A 347 -1.73 -8.97 28.92
N ALA A 348 -1.08 -10.11 29.14
CA ALA A 348 0.38 -10.17 29.39
C ALA A 348 1.27 -9.96 28.14
N GLU A 349 0.69 -9.99 26.93
CA GLU A 349 1.43 -9.83 25.68
C GLU A 349 1.23 -8.43 25.07
N PRO A 350 2.29 -7.81 24.50
CA PRO A 350 2.18 -6.52 23.84
C PRO A 350 1.36 -6.63 22.54
N PRO A 351 0.70 -5.55 22.10
CA PRO A 351 -0.15 -5.58 20.91
C PRO A 351 0.66 -5.64 19.61
N GLY A 352 1.98 -5.54 19.68
CA GLY A 352 2.89 -5.63 18.54
C GLY A 352 4.18 -6.37 18.85
N ARG A 353 4.79 -6.95 17.81
CA ARG A 353 6.06 -7.67 17.86
C ARG A 353 6.89 -7.34 16.61
N VAL A 354 8.14 -6.93 16.81
CA VAL A 354 9.14 -6.80 15.73
C VAL A 354 10.03 -8.03 15.72
N ILE A 355 10.37 -8.52 14.53
CA ILE A 355 11.30 -9.62 14.30
C ILE A 355 12.27 -9.24 13.18
N LYS A 356 13.46 -9.84 13.17
CA LYS A 356 14.34 -9.79 12.00
C LYS A 356 14.05 -10.98 11.08
N LEU A 357 13.62 -10.71 9.84
CA LEU A 357 13.33 -11.71 8.81
C LEU A 357 14.58 -12.12 8.03
N MET A 358 15.48 -11.15 7.77
CA MET A 358 16.70 -11.39 7.00
C MET A 358 17.84 -10.43 7.35
N ASP A 359 19.09 -10.88 7.24
CA ASP A 359 20.28 -10.03 7.24
C ASP A 359 20.54 -9.41 5.86
N PHE A 360 20.96 -8.13 5.83
CA PHE A 360 21.53 -7.56 4.60
C PHE A 360 22.98 -8.04 4.39
N PRO A 361 23.39 -8.40 3.16
CA PRO A 361 24.80 -8.65 2.84
C PRO A 361 25.66 -7.43 3.17
N SER A 362 26.88 -7.65 3.68
CA SER A 362 27.81 -6.55 4.00
C SER A 362 28.21 -5.71 2.77
N SER A 363 28.24 -6.32 1.58
CA SER A 363 28.43 -5.62 0.30
C SER A 363 27.22 -4.76 -0.11
N VAL A 364 26.04 -5.11 0.37
CA VAL A 364 24.77 -4.43 0.06
C VAL A 364 24.50 -3.30 1.04
N SER A 365 25.11 -3.24 2.23
CA SER A 365 24.86 -2.17 3.21
C SER A 365 25.21 -0.76 2.71
N GLU A 366 26.29 -0.62 1.93
CA GLU A 366 26.70 0.64 1.29
C GLU A 366 25.92 0.94 -0.01
N VAL A 367 25.65 -0.09 -0.81
CA VAL A 367 25.03 0.05 -2.14
C VAL A 367 23.50 0.19 -2.05
N ALA A 368 22.85 -0.55 -1.15
CA ALA A 368 21.42 -0.43 -0.89
C ALA A 368 21.03 0.96 -0.36
N ARG A 369 21.98 1.80 0.08
CA ARG A 369 21.73 3.17 0.52
C ARG A 369 20.95 4.02 -0.48
N MET A 370 20.95 3.65 -1.77
CA MET A 370 20.10 4.26 -2.81
C MET A 370 19.13 3.28 -3.48
N ALA A 371 19.14 2.00 -3.08
CA ALA A 371 18.27 1.00 -3.66
C ALA A 371 16.82 1.18 -3.21
N ARG A 372 15.88 1.03 -4.15
CA ARG A 372 14.44 0.96 -3.87
C ARG A 372 14.09 -0.49 -3.54
N ILE A 373 13.29 -0.71 -2.50
CA ILE A 373 12.79 -2.04 -2.15
C ILE A 373 11.27 -2.02 -2.24
N PHE A 374 10.73 -3.01 -2.91
CA PHE A 374 9.31 -3.33 -2.95
C PHE A 374 9.12 -4.60 -2.13
N PHE A 375 8.23 -4.56 -1.16
CA PHE A 375 7.99 -5.67 -0.24
C PHE A 375 6.66 -6.33 -0.56
N GLY A 376 6.68 -7.65 -0.78
CA GLY A 376 5.53 -8.53 -0.70
C GLY A 376 5.37 -9.09 0.72
N SER A 377 4.50 -10.07 0.92
CA SER A 377 4.28 -10.73 2.22
C SER A 377 5.41 -11.69 2.64
N SER A 378 6.07 -12.35 1.67
CA SER A 378 7.14 -13.33 1.86
C SER A 378 8.37 -13.13 0.95
N SER A 379 8.33 -12.11 0.09
CA SER A 379 9.39 -11.80 -0.86
C SER A 379 9.58 -10.29 -1.01
N ALA A 380 10.71 -9.86 -1.57
CA ALA A 380 10.95 -8.47 -1.91
C ALA A 380 11.80 -8.35 -3.17
N ILE A 381 11.62 -7.24 -3.88
CA ILE A 381 12.48 -6.86 -4.99
C ILE A 381 13.27 -5.63 -4.62
N LEU A 382 14.59 -5.78 -4.66
CA LEU A 382 15.53 -4.68 -4.47
C LEU A 382 16.07 -4.26 -5.85
N LEU A 383 15.80 -3.00 -6.22
CA LEU A 383 16.38 -2.33 -7.37
C LEU A 383 17.62 -1.58 -6.91
N ASP A 384 18.80 -2.11 -7.20
CA ASP A 384 20.07 -1.43 -6.99
C ASP A 384 20.22 -0.30 -8.03
N GLY A 385 20.64 0.89 -7.58
CA GLY A 385 20.89 2.05 -8.44
C GLY A 385 21.94 1.80 -9.53
N TYR A 386 22.75 0.75 -9.39
CA TYR A 386 23.70 0.27 -10.41
C TYR A 386 23.11 -0.76 -11.39
N MET A 387 21.79 -0.75 -11.62
CA MET A 387 21.06 -1.55 -12.62
C MET A 387 21.00 -3.05 -12.34
N ALA A 388 21.39 -3.52 -11.15
CA ALA A 388 21.14 -4.87 -10.70
C ALA A 388 19.77 -4.96 -10.00
N THR A 389 19.13 -6.13 -10.07
CA THR A 389 17.88 -6.38 -9.36
C THR A 389 17.94 -7.72 -8.68
N TYR A 390 17.38 -7.78 -7.49
CA TYR A 390 17.45 -8.94 -6.62
C TYR A 390 16.06 -9.33 -6.19
N LEU A 391 15.69 -10.58 -6.42
CA LEU A 391 14.61 -11.22 -5.71
C LEU A 391 15.16 -11.77 -4.39
N VAL A 392 14.51 -11.35 -3.32
CA VAL A 392 14.83 -11.73 -1.95
C VAL A 392 13.63 -12.48 -1.40
N LYS A 393 13.83 -13.66 -0.79
CA LYS A 393 12.77 -14.42 -0.12
C LYS A 393 13.04 -14.49 1.38
N TYR A 394 11.99 -14.42 2.18
CA TYR A 394 12.06 -14.48 3.64
C TYR A 394 10.83 -15.17 4.25
N SER A 395 11.04 -15.89 5.34
CA SER A 395 10.00 -16.59 6.10
C SER A 395 9.65 -15.83 7.37
N TRP A 396 8.38 -15.87 7.76
CA TRP A 396 7.97 -15.56 9.14
C TRP A 396 8.18 -16.80 10.04
N PRO A 397 8.37 -16.66 11.36
CA PRO A 397 8.71 -17.78 12.24
C PRO A 397 7.54 -18.76 12.39
N ASP A 398 6.33 -18.24 12.29
CA ASP A 398 5.09 -19.01 12.37
C ASP A 398 4.84 -19.82 11.07
N ASN A 399 5.72 -19.67 10.06
CA ASN A 399 5.61 -20.33 8.77
C ASN A 399 6.45 -21.62 8.66
N ASP A 400 7.50 -21.76 9.48
CA ASP A 400 8.44 -22.88 9.44
C ASP A 400 8.54 -23.53 10.83
N ASP A 401 8.25 -24.83 10.94
CA ASP A 401 8.42 -25.62 12.18
C ASP A 401 9.89 -25.62 12.71
N SER A 402 10.85 -25.12 11.90
CA SER A 402 12.23 -24.88 12.29
C SER A 402 12.44 -23.52 12.95
N ASN A 403 12.36 -23.49 14.28
CA ASN A 403 12.74 -22.40 15.20
C ASN A 403 13.64 -21.28 14.61
N ASN A 404 13.07 -20.07 14.42
CA ASN A 404 13.79 -18.78 14.33
C ASN A 404 15.05 -18.74 13.45
N VAL A 405 15.07 -19.45 12.32
CA VAL A 405 16.21 -19.38 11.37
C VAL A 405 16.11 -18.09 10.56
N VAL A 406 16.89 -17.07 10.94
CA VAL A 406 17.08 -15.88 10.10
C VAL A 406 17.72 -16.31 8.78
N ILE A 407 17.07 -16.01 7.66
CA ILE A 407 17.55 -16.46 6.36
C ILE A 407 18.82 -15.69 6.00
N PRO A 408 19.92 -16.39 5.64
CA PRO A 408 21.19 -15.75 5.39
C PRO A 408 21.18 -14.94 4.09
N ALA A 409 21.99 -13.88 4.09
CA ALA A 409 22.29 -13.01 2.95
C ALA A 409 22.73 -13.74 1.65
N SER A 410 23.10 -15.02 1.72
CA SER A 410 23.41 -15.87 0.57
C SER A 410 22.19 -16.28 -0.27
N SER A 411 20.97 -16.16 0.26
CA SER A 411 19.72 -16.55 -0.43
C SER A 411 19.19 -15.49 -1.41
N TRP A 412 20.04 -14.58 -1.89
CA TRP A 412 19.67 -13.48 -2.78
C TRP A 412 19.79 -13.91 -4.24
N SER A 413 18.67 -13.97 -4.95
CA SER A 413 18.64 -14.31 -6.39
C SER A 413 18.81 -13.05 -7.23
N ARG A 414 19.98 -12.86 -7.84
CA ARG A 414 20.21 -11.76 -8.79
C ARG A 414 19.46 -12.05 -10.11
N MET A 415 18.59 -11.13 -10.50
CA MET A 415 17.99 -11.07 -11.83
C MET A 415 18.97 -10.38 -12.78
N GLU A 416 19.42 -11.08 -13.83
CA GLU A 416 20.54 -10.60 -14.69
C GLU A 416 20.17 -9.45 -15.65
N ARG A 417 18.90 -9.02 -15.71
CA ARG A 417 18.43 -8.04 -16.69
C ARG A 417 17.51 -6.97 -16.08
N THR A 418 17.97 -5.73 -16.11
CA THR A 418 17.28 -4.55 -15.56
C THR A 418 15.95 -4.24 -16.27
N LEU A 419 15.78 -4.64 -17.54
CA LEU A 419 14.53 -4.47 -18.27
C LEU A 419 13.40 -5.36 -17.75
N ASP A 420 13.70 -6.40 -16.97
CA ASP A 420 12.66 -7.21 -16.34
C ASP A 420 11.99 -6.50 -15.15
N CYS A 421 12.53 -5.37 -14.70
CA CYS A 421 12.18 -4.77 -13.41
C CYS A 421 10.91 -3.89 -13.48
N CYS A 422 10.67 -3.24 -14.63
CA CYS A 422 9.38 -2.60 -14.91
C CYS A 422 8.22 -3.61 -15.04
N ARG A 423 8.52 -4.91 -15.24
CA ARG A 423 7.54 -6.01 -15.25
C ARG A 423 7.19 -6.48 -13.83
N VAL A 424 8.04 -6.13 -12.86
CA VAL A 424 8.10 -6.75 -11.53
C VAL A 424 7.55 -5.82 -10.46
N GLY A 425 7.76 -4.49 -10.56
CA GLY A 425 7.21 -3.52 -9.61
C GLY A 425 5.68 -3.49 -9.52
N LEU A 426 4.97 -4.02 -10.52
CA LEU A 426 3.53 -4.28 -10.45
C LEU A 426 3.19 -5.52 -9.61
N ALA A 427 3.96 -6.60 -9.75
CA ALA A 427 3.59 -7.91 -9.23
C ALA A 427 3.83 -8.07 -7.71
N VAL A 428 4.49 -7.11 -7.06
CA VAL A 428 4.83 -7.18 -5.63
C VAL A 428 3.62 -6.91 -4.72
N ASP A 429 2.60 -6.22 -5.23
CA ASP A 429 1.36 -5.90 -4.52
C ASP A 429 0.27 -7.00 -4.70
N VAL A 430 0.63 -8.23 -5.10
CA VAL A 430 -0.34 -9.32 -5.43
C VAL A 430 -0.06 -10.66 -4.71
N GLU A 431 0.67 -10.67 -3.59
CA GLU A 431 0.88 -11.87 -2.73
C GLU A 431 0.62 -11.61 -1.24
#